data_AF-A0A811TK74-F1
#
_entry.id   AF-A0A811TK74-F1
#
_cell.length_a   1.000
_cell.length_b   1.000
_cell.length_c   1.000
_cell.angle_alpha   90.00
_cell.angle_beta   90.00
_cell.angle_gamma   90.00
#
_symmetry.space_group_name_H-M   'P 1'
#
loop_
_entity.id
_entity.type
_entity.pdbx_description
1 polymer ?
#
loop_
_entity_poly.entity_id
_entity_poly.type
_entity_poly.pdbx_seq_one_letter_code
_entity_poly.pdbx_strand_id
1 'polypeptide(L)'
;MDVGNPLLLLWDAYANYLKTEFSLGSKGEKYQEEVISIIRSLEKVDKLSKKHGKGIRPYVLYFLGCFYFKSKDIFAAKEKLEECIRLKSKSSIETSARELLGNIWNYQIRPPWWRWWLNSPFYRWHKRIGFIILSLSIFALLLLHPFISGWFPPLQINWSLYVFLIALLVAILISPNIERIGARDIEVSLHSPPPLKHVLSPLVMEEGIKELEERYSVK
;
A
#
# COMPACT_ATOMS: atom_id res chain seq x y z
N MET A 1 15.51 -2.38 35.92
CA MET A 1 14.24 -1.75 35.52
C MET A 1 13.65 -2.63 34.46
N ASP A 2 12.56 -3.32 34.79
CA ASP A 2 11.92 -4.32 33.94
C ASP A 2 11.51 -3.65 32.62
N VAL A 3 12.07 -4.13 31.50
CA VAL A 3 11.79 -3.58 30.18
C VAL A 3 10.38 -4.05 29.84
N GLY A 4 9.39 -3.18 30.09
CA GLY A 4 7.96 -3.53 30.03
C GLY A 4 7.62 -4.46 28.87
N ASN A 5 7.00 -5.59 29.20
CA ASN A 5 6.67 -6.65 28.24
C ASN A 5 5.90 -6.05 27.03
N PRO A 6 6.44 -6.11 25.80
CA PRO A 6 5.79 -5.54 24.62
C PRO A 6 4.36 -6.04 24.38
N LEU A 7 4.04 -7.26 24.83
CA LEU A 7 2.71 -7.86 24.71
C LEU A 7 1.70 -7.22 25.67
N LEU A 8 2.11 -6.93 26.91
CA LEU A 8 1.26 -6.22 27.87
C LEU A 8 0.94 -4.80 27.38
N LEU A 9 1.94 -4.10 26.82
CA LEU A 9 1.73 -2.78 26.24
C LEU A 9 0.82 -2.81 24.99
N LEU A 10 0.81 -3.94 24.26
CA LEU A 10 -0.06 -4.13 23.11
C LEU A 10 -1.53 -4.32 23.55
N TRP A 11 -1.76 -5.08 24.62
CA TRP A 11 -3.07 -5.18 25.27
C TRP A 11 -3.56 -3.84 25.84
N ASP A 12 -2.67 -3.05 26.43
CA ASP A 12 -3.01 -1.70 26.89
C ASP A 12 -3.44 -0.79 25.73
N ALA A 13 -2.72 -0.84 24.60
CA ALA A 13 -3.12 -0.13 23.39
C ALA A 13 -4.49 -0.62 22.86
N TYR A 14 -4.77 -1.93 22.93
CA TYR A 14 -6.07 -2.49 22.58
C TYR A 14 -7.20 -2.02 23.50
N ALA A 15 -6.99 -2.00 24.82
CA ALA A 15 -8.00 -1.56 25.78
C ALA A 15 -8.37 -0.09 25.56
N ASN A 16 -7.37 0.76 25.30
CA ASN A 16 -7.57 2.16 24.93
C ASN A 16 -8.33 2.29 23.60
N TYR A 17 -8.03 1.44 22.62
CA TYR A 17 -8.78 1.41 21.37
C TYR A 17 -10.25 1.01 21.55
N LEU A 18 -10.51 -0.05 22.31
CA LEU A 18 -11.86 -0.51 22.64
C LEU A 18 -12.65 0.61 23.33
N LYS A 19 -12.07 1.23 24.36
CA LYS A 19 -12.67 2.38 25.04
C LYS A 19 -12.99 3.51 24.07
N THR A 20 -12.09 3.83 23.15
CA THR A 20 -12.26 4.90 22.16
C THR A 20 -13.43 4.62 21.21
N GLU A 21 -13.53 3.40 20.67
CA GLU A 21 -14.61 3.03 19.74
C GLU A 21 -15.99 2.98 20.42
N PHE A 22 -16.08 2.58 21.70
CA PHE A 22 -17.36 2.51 22.42
C PHE A 22 -17.79 3.83 23.07
N SER A 23 -16.87 4.69 23.48
CA SER A 23 -17.19 5.94 24.21
C SER A 23 -17.45 7.14 23.30
N LEU A 24 -16.97 7.11 22.05
CA LEU A 24 -17.03 8.25 21.15
C LEU A 24 -17.90 7.91 19.94
N GLY A 25 -19.22 7.99 20.15
CA GLY A 25 -20.23 7.84 19.09
C GLY A 25 -20.13 8.90 17.99
N SER A 26 -19.30 9.94 18.13
CA SER A 26 -19.02 10.92 17.08
C SER A 26 -17.53 10.96 16.75
N LYS A 27 -17.20 10.84 15.46
CA LYS A 27 -15.84 10.93 14.90
C LYS A 27 -15.32 12.38 14.88
N GLY A 28 -15.43 13.08 16.02
CA GLY A 28 -14.98 14.46 16.21
C GLY A 28 -13.51 14.56 16.65
N GLU A 29 -13.10 15.76 17.07
CA GLU A 29 -11.71 16.05 17.50
C GLU A 29 -11.23 15.14 18.63
N LYS A 30 -12.09 14.88 19.62
CA LYS A 30 -11.78 14.00 20.76
C LYS A 30 -11.44 12.56 20.34
N TYR A 31 -12.06 12.05 19.26
CA TYR A 31 -11.71 10.74 18.71
C TYR A 31 -10.31 10.75 18.07
N GLN A 32 -9.95 11.84 17.40
CA GLN A 32 -8.61 11.98 16.81
C GLN A 32 -7.52 12.06 17.87
N GLU A 33 -7.76 12.77 18.98
CA GLU A 33 -6.82 12.84 20.10
C GLU A 33 -6.54 11.46 20.72
N GLU A 34 -7.59 10.66 20.92
CA GLU A 34 -7.46 9.30 21.44
C GLU A 34 -6.76 8.37 20.44
N VAL A 35 -7.05 8.47 19.14
CA VAL A 35 -6.33 7.74 18.09
C VAL A 35 -4.83 8.09 18.12
N ILE A 36 -4.48 9.37 18.27
CA ILE A 36 -3.09 9.81 18.37
C ILE A 36 -2.43 9.24 19.65
N SER A 37 -3.16 9.18 20.77
CA SER A 37 -2.68 8.54 22.00
C SER A 37 -2.33 7.06 21.77
N ILE A 38 -3.22 6.32 21.11
CA ILE A 38 -3.00 4.91 20.76
C ILE A 38 -1.78 4.75 19.84
N ILE A 39 -1.64 5.61 18.83
CA ILE A 39 -0.45 5.63 17.94
C ILE A 39 0.82 5.77 18.77
N ARG A 40 0.89 6.76 19.68
CA ARG A 40 2.08 6.97 20.53
C ARG A 40 2.42 5.75 21.39
N SER A 41 1.40 5.06 21.92
CA SER A 41 1.60 3.83 22.68
C SER A 41 2.17 2.72 21.79
N LEU A 42 1.58 2.49 20.60
CA LEU A 42 2.08 1.50 19.65
C LEU A 42 3.51 1.81 19.15
N GLU A 43 3.87 3.08 18.98
CA GLU A 43 5.25 3.46 18.62
C GLU A 43 6.27 3.13 19.70
N LYS A 44 5.88 3.24 20.99
CA LYS A 44 6.71 2.77 22.10
C LYS A 44 6.90 1.25 22.01
N VAL A 45 5.84 0.50 21.69
CA VAL A 45 5.92 -0.95 21.48
C VAL A 45 6.84 -1.30 20.29
N ASP A 46 6.76 -0.58 19.15
CA ASP A 46 7.67 -0.82 18.02
C ASP A 46 9.14 -0.63 18.45
N LYS A 47 9.44 0.46 19.17
CA LYS A 47 10.79 0.73 19.69
C LYS A 47 11.31 -0.39 20.60
N LEU A 48 10.46 -0.95 21.46
CA LEU A 48 10.83 -2.08 22.33
C LEU A 48 10.98 -3.38 21.53
N SER A 49 10.06 -3.64 20.60
CA SER A 49 10.08 -4.83 19.76
C SER A 49 11.32 -4.91 18.86
N LYS A 50 11.85 -3.76 18.40
CA LYS A 50 13.13 -3.67 17.68
C LYS A 50 14.30 -4.23 18.49
N LYS A 51 14.28 -4.07 19.81
CA LYS A 51 15.35 -4.51 20.71
C LYS A 51 15.18 -5.96 21.16
N HIS A 52 13.95 -6.39 21.46
CA HIS A 52 13.73 -7.65 22.21
C HIS A 52 12.60 -8.55 21.68
N GLY A 53 11.88 -8.18 20.61
CA GLY A 53 10.64 -8.86 20.22
C GLY A 53 10.41 -8.97 18.71
N LYS A 54 11.28 -9.69 18.00
CA LYS A 54 11.21 -9.84 16.53
C LYS A 54 9.87 -10.39 16.01
N GLY A 55 9.16 -11.20 16.80
CA GLY A 55 7.88 -11.81 16.42
C GLY A 55 6.66 -10.88 16.55
N ILE A 56 6.70 -9.95 17.51
CA ILE A 56 5.59 -9.01 17.80
C ILE A 56 5.60 -7.83 16.83
N ARG A 57 6.79 -7.42 16.37
CA ARG A 57 6.99 -6.23 15.55
C ARG A 57 6.10 -6.14 14.29
N PRO A 58 5.90 -7.22 13.49
CA PRO A 58 5.00 -7.17 12.33
C PRO A 58 3.58 -6.75 12.69
N TYR A 59 3.03 -7.25 13.80
CA TYR A 59 1.69 -6.88 14.28
C TYR A 59 1.60 -5.42 14.68
N VAL A 60 2.61 -4.95 15.42
CA VAL A 60 2.67 -3.54 15.84
C VAL A 60 2.72 -2.62 14.62
N LEU A 61 3.52 -2.96 13.60
CA LEU A 61 3.61 -2.20 12.36
C LEU A 61 2.31 -2.23 11.56
N TYR A 62 1.62 -3.38 11.51
CA TYR A 62 0.30 -3.48 10.89
C TYR A 62 -0.71 -2.57 11.58
N PHE A 63 -0.82 -2.65 12.91
CA PHE A 63 -1.74 -1.81 13.68
C PHE A 63 -1.41 -0.33 13.56
N LEU A 64 -0.12 0.04 13.63
CA LEU A 64 0.32 1.42 13.35
C LEU A 64 -0.12 1.88 11.97
N GLY A 65 0.05 1.04 10.93
CA GLY A 65 -0.42 1.32 9.58
C GLY A 65 -1.92 1.62 9.53
N CYS A 66 -2.73 0.82 10.23
CA CYS A 66 -4.18 1.03 10.32
C CYS A 66 -4.56 2.30 11.08
N PHE A 67 -3.92 2.60 12.22
CA PHE A 67 -4.23 3.81 12.99
C PHE A 67 -3.75 5.09 12.29
N TYR A 68 -2.58 5.06 11.65
CA TYR A 68 -2.14 6.19 10.81
C TYR A 68 -3.13 6.44 9.68
N PHE A 69 -3.64 5.38 9.04
CA PHE A 69 -4.70 5.50 8.04
C PHE A 69 -5.99 6.12 8.62
N LYS A 70 -6.44 5.67 9.81
CA LYS A 70 -7.59 6.26 10.52
C LYS A 70 -7.39 7.74 10.86
N SER A 71 -6.16 8.14 11.22
CA SER A 71 -5.77 9.52 11.50
C SER A 71 -5.54 10.39 10.26
N LYS A 72 -5.71 9.82 9.05
CA LYS A 72 -5.46 10.45 7.75
C LYS A 72 -3.98 10.79 7.47
N ASP A 73 -3.04 10.29 8.27
CA ASP A 73 -1.62 10.32 7.91
C ASP A 73 -1.30 9.18 6.93
N ILE A 74 -1.62 9.43 5.66
CA ILE A 74 -1.55 8.43 4.59
C ILE A 74 -0.09 7.98 4.33
N PHE A 75 0.88 8.87 4.50
CA PHE A 75 2.29 8.54 4.22
C PHE A 75 2.89 7.69 5.34
N ALA A 76 2.64 8.02 6.61
CA ALA A 76 3.06 7.19 7.73
C ALA A 76 2.38 5.81 7.65
N ALA A 77 1.09 5.76 7.32
CA ALA A 77 0.36 4.50 7.14
C ALA A 77 1.05 3.61 6.09
N LYS A 78 1.34 4.19 4.91
CA LYS A 78 2.04 3.51 3.83
C LYS A 78 3.40 2.96 4.29
N GLU A 79 4.21 3.78 4.95
CA GLU A 79 5.54 3.40 5.41
C GLU A 79 5.50 2.21 6.38
N LYS A 80 4.61 2.25 7.39
CA LYS A 80 4.49 1.18 8.38
C LYS A 80 4.00 -0.13 7.77
N LEU A 81 3.06 -0.07 6.81
CA LEU A 81 2.58 -1.26 6.11
C LEU A 81 3.63 -1.85 5.16
N GLU A 82 4.39 -1.02 4.45
CA GLU A 82 5.54 -1.48 3.64
C GLU A 82 6.57 -2.20 4.52
N GLU A 83 6.86 -1.65 5.70
CA GLU A 83 7.78 -2.27 6.64
C GLU A 83 7.24 -3.59 7.20
N CYS A 84 5.95 -3.66 7.55
CA CYS A 84 5.28 -4.89 7.99
C CYS A 84 5.44 -6.01 6.96
N ILE A 85 5.11 -5.76 5.70
CA ILE A 85 5.19 -6.76 4.62
C ILE A 85 6.65 -7.19 4.39
N ARG A 86 7.61 -6.28 4.52
CA ARG A 86 9.04 -6.60 4.39
C ARG A 86 9.53 -7.59 5.43
N LEU A 87 8.93 -7.60 6.63
CA LEU A 87 9.29 -8.55 7.68
C LEU A 87 8.81 -9.99 7.40
N LYS A 88 8.01 -10.22 6.35
CA LYS A 88 7.56 -11.55 5.87
C LYS A 88 7.10 -12.48 6.99
N SER A 89 6.33 -11.96 7.94
CA SER A 89 5.73 -12.80 8.96
C SER A 89 4.70 -13.72 8.31
N LYS A 90 4.82 -15.04 8.53
CA LYS A 90 3.78 -16.04 8.17
C LYS A 90 2.55 -15.87 9.07
N SER A 91 1.94 -14.70 9.03
CA SER A 91 0.89 -14.25 9.95
C SER A 91 -0.32 -13.80 9.16
N SER A 92 -1.50 -14.01 9.72
CA SER A 92 -2.79 -13.59 9.15
C SER A 92 -2.80 -12.11 8.68
N ILE A 93 -2.09 -11.24 9.41
CA ILE A 93 -2.00 -9.80 9.14
C ILE A 93 -1.28 -9.44 7.83
N GLU A 94 -0.50 -10.34 7.23
CA GLU A 94 0.27 -10.01 6.02
C GLU A 94 -0.66 -9.72 4.86
N THR A 95 -1.67 -10.56 4.65
CA THR A 95 -2.66 -10.38 3.57
C THR A 95 -3.42 -9.08 3.76
N SER A 96 -3.89 -8.79 4.97
CA SER A 96 -4.61 -7.56 5.30
C SER A 96 -3.73 -6.32 5.13
N ALA A 97 -2.45 -6.40 5.49
CA ALA A 97 -1.49 -5.30 5.29
C ALA A 97 -1.28 -5.01 3.79
N ARG A 98 -1.19 -6.06 2.95
CA ARG A 98 -1.07 -5.90 1.49
C ARG A 98 -2.33 -5.29 0.88
N GLU A 99 -3.51 -5.73 1.31
CA GLU A 99 -4.77 -5.17 0.82
C GLU A 99 -4.90 -3.69 1.18
N LEU A 100 -4.66 -3.32 2.44
CA LEU A 100 -4.74 -1.93 2.89
C LEU A 100 -3.70 -1.05 2.18
N LEU A 101 -2.46 -1.51 2.04
CA LEU A 101 -1.42 -0.77 1.33
C LEU A 101 -1.74 -0.61 -0.16
N GLY A 102 -2.34 -1.62 -0.80
CA GLY A 102 -2.86 -1.53 -2.17
C GLY A 102 -3.94 -0.46 -2.31
N ASN A 103 -4.87 -0.43 -1.36
CA ASN A 103 -5.93 0.57 -1.33
C ASN A 103 -5.38 1.99 -1.11
N ILE A 104 -4.44 2.16 -0.17
CA ILE A 104 -3.75 3.44 0.07
C ILE A 104 -3.03 3.90 -1.20
N TRP A 105 -2.27 3.02 -1.85
CA TRP A 105 -1.49 3.37 -3.03
C TRP A 105 -2.36 3.75 -4.22
N ASN A 106 -3.39 2.96 -4.52
CA ASN A 106 -4.19 3.17 -5.72
C ASN A 106 -5.23 4.28 -5.56
N TYR A 107 -5.85 4.42 -4.37
CA TYR A 107 -7.01 5.30 -4.19
C TYR A 107 -6.74 6.56 -3.35
N GLN A 108 -5.86 6.50 -2.34
CA GLN A 108 -5.59 7.65 -1.47
C GLN A 108 -4.42 8.50 -1.97
N ILE A 109 -3.26 7.88 -2.22
CA ILE A 109 -2.06 8.57 -2.70
C ILE A 109 -2.23 9.00 -4.16
N ARG A 110 -2.87 8.17 -4.99
CA ARG A 110 -3.11 8.42 -6.42
C ARG A 110 -1.84 8.86 -7.16
N PRO A 111 -0.79 8.04 -7.17
CA PRO A 111 0.49 8.41 -7.76
C PRO A 111 0.32 8.71 -9.26
N PRO A 112 1.06 9.69 -9.82
CA PRO A 112 1.17 9.88 -11.26
C PRO A 112 1.52 8.57 -11.98
N TRP A 113 1.13 8.43 -13.25
CA TRP A 113 1.32 7.20 -14.05
C TRP A 113 2.75 6.65 -13.98
N TRP A 114 3.77 7.51 -14.08
CA TRP A 114 5.18 7.10 -13.99
C TRP A 114 5.57 6.63 -12.57
N ARG A 115 5.10 7.30 -11.51
CA ARG A 115 5.35 6.88 -10.12
C ARG A 115 4.63 5.58 -9.82
N TRP A 116 3.45 5.35 -10.42
CA TRP A 116 2.71 4.10 -10.28
C TRP A 116 3.53 2.91 -10.80
N TRP A 117 4.23 3.07 -11.92
CA TRP A 117 5.13 2.06 -12.46
C TRP A 117 6.42 1.90 -11.62
N LEU A 118 7.10 3.00 -11.32
CA LEU A 118 8.45 2.95 -10.74
C LEU A 118 8.46 2.72 -9.21
N ASN A 119 7.42 3.14 -8.51
CA ASN A 119 7.38 3.19 -7.05
C ASN A 119 6.25 2.37 -6.43
N SER A 120 5.66 1.44 -7.19
CA SER A 120 4.64 0.52 -6.68
C SER A 120 5.17 -0.22 -5.44
N PRO A 121 4.41 -0.22 -4.32
CA PRO A 121 4.77 -1.00 -3.13
C PRO A 121 4.81 -2.51 -3.42
N PHE A 122 4.04 -2.97 -4.41
CA PHE A 122 3.99 -4.36 -4.85
C PHE A 122 4.75 -4.55 -6.16
N TYR A 123 5.52 -5.65 -6.24
CA TYR A 123 6.22 -6.09 -7.45
C TYR A 123 7.08 -5.00 -8.12
N ARG A 124 7.82 -4.25 -7.28
CA ARG A 124 8.63 -3.07 -7.65
C ARG A 124 9.53 -3.32 -8.86
N TRP A 125 10.18 -4.49 -8.94
CA TRP A 125 11.09 -4.82 -10.04
C TRP A 125 10.37 -5.16 -11.34
N HIS A 126 9.35 -6.01 -11.31
CA HIS A 126 8.62 -6.39 -12.52
C HIS A 126 7.97 -5.19 -13.21
N LYS A 127 7.35 -4.28 -12.43
CA LYS A 127 6.78 -3.04 -12.98
C LYS A 127 7.85 -2.10 -13.51
N ARG A 128 9.00 -1.97 -12.84
CA ARG A 128 10.13 -1.18 -13.34
C ARG A 128 10.68 -1.72 -14.67
N ILE A 129 10.88 -3.03 -14.76
CA ILE A 129 11.36 -3.68 -15.99
C ILE A 129 10.36 -3.46 -17.12
N GLY A 130 9.05 -3.69 -16.87
CA GLY A 130 8.01 -3.44 -17.86
C GLY A 130 7.99 -1.98 -18.34
N PHE A 131 8.10 -1.02 -17.42
CA PHE A 131 8.17 0.40 -17.77
C PHE A 131 9.41 0.73 -18.62
N ILE A 132 10.58 0.22 -18.25
CA ILE A 132 11.82 0.43 -19.00
C ILE A 132 11.71 -0.18 -20.39
N ILE A 133 11.23 -1.42 -20.51
CA ILE A 133 11.05 -2.10 -21.80
C ILE A 133 10.08 -1.32 -22.68
N LEU A 134 8.89 -0.96 -22.18
CA LEU A 134 7.91 -0.18 -22.94
C LEU A 134 8.48 1.17 -23.40
N SER A 135 9.16 1.89 -22.50
CA SER A 135 9.78 3.18 -22.82
C SER A 135 10.88 3.03 -23.87
N LEU A 136 11.72 2.01 -23.77
CA LEU A 136 12.77 1.72 -24.75
C LEU A 136 12.19 1.29 -26.09
N SER A 137 11.11 0.49 -26.11
CA SER A 137 10.43 0.09 -27.34
C SER A 137 9.84 1.29 -28.07
N ILE A 138 9.16 2.20 -27.35
CA ILE A 138 8.62 3.44 -27.94
C ILE A 138 9.76 4.29 -28.50
N PHE A 139 10.84 4.47 -27.73
CA PHE A 139 11.99 5.26 -28.14
C PHE A 139 12.72 4.67 -29.34
N ALA A 140 12.92 3.35 -29.35
CA ALA A 140 13.54 2.64 -30.47
C ALA A 140 12.70 2.76 -31.74
N LEU A 141 11.37 2.60 -31.64
CA LEU A 141 10.47 2.81 -32.78
C LEU A 141 10.65 4.24 -33.32
N LEU A 142 10.48 5.26 -32.47
CA LEU A 142 10.57 6.67 -32.86
C LEU A 142 11.93 7.04 -33.48
N LEU A 143 13.05 6.56 -32.92
CA LEU A 143 14.38 6.88 -33.41
C LEU A 143 14.78 6.09 -34.66
N LEU A 144 14.37 4.83 -34.76
CA LEU A 144 14.73 4.00 -35.90
C LEU A 144 13.88 4.32 -37.13
N HIS A 145 12.71 4.96 -36.94
CA HIS A 145 11.79 5.36 -38.00
C HIS A 145 12.47 5.93 -39.27
N PRO A 146 13.40 6.90 -39.20
CA PRO A 146 14.02 7.48 -40.39
C PRO A 146 15.01 6.52 -41.09
N PHE A 147 15.50 5.50 -40.38
CA PHE A 147 16.51 4.56 -40.88
C PHE A 147 15.89 3.30 -41.49
N ILE A 148 14.64 2.95 -41.13
CA ILE A 148 14.03 1.70 -41.59
C ILE A 148 13.87 1.67 -43.11
N SER A 149 13.48 2.78 -43.74
CA SER A 149 13.38 2.87 -45.20
C SER A 149 14.73 2.74 -45.91
N GLY A 150 15.83 3.06 -45.23
CA GLY A 150 17.19 2.92 -45.75
C GLY A 150 17.79 1.52 -45.55
N TRP A 151 17.52 0.87 -44.41
CA TRP A 151 18.05 -0.46 -44.10
C TRP A 151 17.24 -1.60 -44.72
N PHE A 152 15.95 -1.38 -44.98
CA PHE A 152 15.08 -2.39 -45.56
C PHE A 152 14.27 -1.84 -46.75
N PRO A 153 14.93 -1.59 -47.90
CA PRO A 153 14.28 -1.04 -49.10
C PRO A 153 13.05 -1.80 -49.62
N PRO A 154 12.96 -3.16 -49.54
CA PRO A 154 11.79 -3.87 -50.07
C PRO A 154 10.61 -3.94 -49.08
N LEU A 155 10.75 -3.48 -47.84
CA LEU A 155 9.70 -3.54 -46.82
C LEU A 155 8.72 -2.38 -47.01
N GLN A 156 7.55 -2.66 -47.60
CA GLN A 156 6.43 -1.73 -47.64
C GLN A 156 5.80 -1.61 -46.25
N ILE A 157 6.29 -0.66 -45.46
CA ILE A 157 5.77 -0.41 -44.12
C ILE A 157 4.45 0.34 -44.22
N ASN A 158 3.41 -0.25 -43.63
CA ASN A 158 2.13 0.42 -43.47
C ASN A 158 2.24 1.47 -42.35
N TRP A 159 2.35 2.74 -42.74
CA TRP A 159 2.47 3.87 -41.82
C TRP A 159 1.32 3.96 -40.82
N SER A 160 0.10 3.63 -41.24
CA SER A 160 -1.07 3.62 -40.35
C SER A 160 -0.93 2.58 -39.24
N LEU A 161 -0.48 1.37 -39.58
CA LEU A 161 -0.23 0.32 -38.58
C LEU A 161 0.91 0.69 -37.64
N TYR A 162 1.94 1.34 -38.16
CA TYR A 162 3.09 1.78 -37.37
C TYR A 162 2.71 2.87 -36.36
N VAL A 163 1.99 3.91 -36.79
CA VAL A 163 1.49 4.96 -35.90
C VAL A 163 0.51 4.38 -34.88
N PHE A 164 -0.38 3.48 -35.31
CA PHE A 164 -1.29 2.77 -34.41
C PHE A 164 -0.54 1.98 -33.32
N LEU A 165 0.54 1.28 -33.67
CA LEU A 165 1.36 0.54 -32.71
C LEU A 165 2.02 1.47 -31.67
N ILE A 166 2.59 2.60 -32.10
CA ILE A 166 3.16 3.58 -31.16
C ILE A 166 2.07 4.13 -30.25
N ALA A 167 0.91 4.51 -30.81
CA ALA A 167 -0.21 5.01 -30.03
C ALA A 167 -0.69 3.97 -29.01
N LEU A 168 -0.75 2.69 -29.39
CA LEU A 168 -1.10 1.58 -28.49
C LEU A 168 -0.08 1.42 -27.35
N LEU A 169 1.22 1.48 -27.65
CA LEU A 169 2.27 1.38 -26.62
C LEU A 169 2.24 2.57 -25.66
N VAL A 170 2.03 3.77 -26.17
CA VAL A 170 1.83 4.98 -25.36
C VAL A 170 0.58 4.85 -24.50
N ALA A 171 -0.52 4.35 -25.06
CA ALA A 171 -1.75 4.09 -24.32
C ALA A 171 -1.53 3.06 -23.21
N ILE A 172 -0.75 2.00 -23.43
CA ILE A 172 -0.37 1.03 -22.39
C ILE A 172 0.50 1.68 -21.30
N LEU A 173 1.44 2.53 -21.69
CA LEU A 173 2.33 3.22 -20.74
C LEU A 173 1.54 4.17 -19.83
N ILE A 174 0.56 4.88 -20.41
CA ILE A 174 -0.36 5.79 -19.74
C ILE A 174 -1.57 5.03 -19.17
N SER A 175 -1.73 3.73 -19.43
CA SER A 175 -2.90 2.92 -19.05
C SER A 175 -3.27 3.00 -17.56
N PRO A 176 -2.32 3.07 -16.61
CA PRO A 176 -2.67 3.30 -15.21
C PRO A 176 -3.44 4.62 -15.00
N ASN A 177 -3.28 5.59 -15.89
CA ASN A 177 -3.98 6.87 -15.95
C ASN A 177 -5.28 6.81 -16.77
N ILE A 178 -5.45 5.88 -17.72
CA ILE A 178 -6.65 5.78 -18.58
C ILE A 178 -7.85 5.23 -17.79
N GLU A 179 -7.64 4.25 -16.92
CA GLU A 179 -8.62 3.89 -15.87
C GLU A 179 -9.03 5.09 -15.00
N ARG A 180 -8.21 6.16 -14.98
CA ARG A 180 -8.39 7.32 -14.10
C ARG A 180 -8.93 8.57 -14.80
N ILE A 181 -8.91 8.64 -16.14
CA ILE A 181 -9.50 9.76 -16.90
C ILE A 181 -11.03 9.60 -16.99
N GLY A 182 -11.54 8.36 -17.01
CA GLY A 182 -12.98 8.08 -16.94
C GLY A 182 -13.67 8.42 -15.62
N ALA A 183 -12.94 8.94 -14.62
CA ALA A 183 -13.44 9.28 -13.28
C ALA A 183 -13.33 10.78 -12.93
N ARG A 184 -12.82 11.64 -13.81
CA ARG A 184 -12.66 13.08 -13.52
C ARG A 184 -13.82 13.95 -14.02
N ASP A 185 -14.39 13.63 -15.18
CA ASP A 185 -15.44 14.47 -15.81
C ASP A 185 -16.70 13.69 -16.21
N ILE A 186 -16.79 12.41 -15.82
CA ILE A 186 -17.98 11.58 -15.97
C ILE A 186 -18.19 10.89 -14.64
N GLU A 187 -19.31 11.18 -13.98
CA GLU A 187 -19.77 10.54 -12.75
C GLU A 187 -20.24 9.11 -13.04
N VAL A 188 -19.37 8.30 -13.65
CA VAL A 188 -19.56 6.85 -13.79
C VAL A 188 -18.64 6.22 -12.75
N SER A 189 -19.26 5.90 -11.62
CA SER A 189 -18.71 5.12 -10.51
C SER A 189 -18.45 3.67 -10.95
N LEU A 190 -17.51 3.47 -11.87
CA LEU A 190 -16.92 2.16 -12.11
C LEU A 190 -15.77 1.97 -11.10
N HIS A 191 -16.14 1.25 -10.04
CA HIS A 191 -15.38 0.97 -8.81
C HIS A 191 -15.24 2.15 -7.85
N SER A 192 -16.30 2.36 -7.05
CA SER A 192 -16.07 2.71 -5.63
C SER A 192 -14.93 1.84 -5.11
N PRO A 193 -13.91 2.40 -4.42
CA PRO A 193 -12.88 1.58 -3.80
C PRO A 193 -13.62 0.47 -3.03
N PRO A 194 -13.23 -0.81 -3.18
CA PRO A 194 -13.93 -1.88 -2.50
C PRO A 194 -14.08 -1.46 -1.04
N PRO A 195 -15.30 -1.50 -0.48
CA PRO A 195 -15.52 -1.07 0.89
C PRO A 195 -14.47 -1.81 1.72
N LEU A 196 -13.61 -1.03 2.39
CA LEU A 196 -12.50 -1.56 3.18
C LEU A 196 -13.10 -2.52 4.19
N LYS A 197 -13.11 -3.81 3.83
CA LYS A 197 -13.77 -4.85 4.63
C LYS A 197 -13.08 -4.97 5.99
N HIS A 198 -11.84 -4.45 6.07
CA HIS A 198 -10.96 -4.48 7.23
C HIS A 198 -10.35 -3.11 7.54
N VAL A 199 -11.17 -2.06 7.71
CA VAL A 199 -10.74 -1.01 8.65
C VAL A 199 -10.56 -1.72 9.99
N LEU A 200 -9.33 -1.73 10.54
CA LEU A 200 -8.99 -2.43 11.79
C LEU A 200 -10.13 -2.30 12.79
N SER A 201 -10.85 -3.39 13.06
CA SER A 201 -11.88 -3.43 14.09
C SER A 201 -11.24 -3.87 15.41
N PRO A 202 -11.86 -3.59 16.57
CA PRO A 202 -11.37 -4.10 17.83
C PRO A 202 -11.17 -5.62 17.79
N LEU A 203 -12.12 -6.35 17.19
CA LEU A 203 -12.02 -7.80 17.02
C LEU A 203 -10.77 -8.23 16.24
N VAL A 204 -10.47 -7.60 15.11
CA VAL A 204 -9.28 -7.93 14.30
C VAL A 204 -7.98 -7.65 15.07
N MET A 205 -7.96 -6.58 15.88
CA MET A 205 -6.81 -6.29 16.73
C MET A 205 -6.65 -7.35 17.83
N GLU A 206 -7.74 -7.71 18.50
CA GLU A 206 -7.76 -8.75 19.54
C GLU A 206 -7.30 -10.11 19.01
N GLU A 207 -7.84 -10.56 17.88
CA GLU A 207 -7.45 -11.80 17.22
C GLU A 207 -5.96 -11.81 16.90
N GLY A 208 -5.42 -10.69 16.40
CA GLY A 208 -3.99 -10.57 16.13
C GLY A 208 -3.11 -10.65 17.38
N ILE A 209 -3.58 -10.11 18.52
CA ILE A 209 -2.86 -10.19 19.80
C ILE A 209 -2.94 -11.61 20.37
N LYS A 210 -4.08 -12.29 20.26
CA LYS A 210 -4.22 -13.70 20.68
C LYS A 210 -3.35 -14.65 19.85
N GLU A 211 -3.29 -14.47 18.53
CA GLU A 211 -2.40 -15.25 17.65
C GLU A 211 -0.92 -15.06 18.03
N LEU A 212 -0.56 -13.87 18.54
CA LEU A 212 0.75 -13.62 19.12
C LEU A 212 0.95 -14.38 20.44
N GLU A 213 0.01 -14.29 21.38
CA GLU A 213 0.07 -15.00 22.67
C GLU A 213 0.24 -16.51 22.50
N GLU A 214 -0.54 -17.13 21.61
CA GLU A 214 -0.44 -18.55 21.31
C GLU A 214 0.96 -18.90 20.79
N ARG A 215 1.51 -18.08 19.88
CA ARG A 215 2.87 -18.29 19.35
C ARG A 215 3.97 -18.16 20.40
N TYR A 216 3.76 -17.35 21.43
CA TYR A 216 4.72 -17.18 22.53
C TYR A 216 4.53 -18.21 23.64
N SER A 217 3.32 -18.75 23.83
CA SER A 217 3.02 -19.78 24.83
C SER A 217 3.45 -21.18 24.39
N VAL A 218 3.62 -21.41 23.08
CA VAL A 218 4.07 -22.68 22.49
C VAL A 218 5.61 -22.81 22.45
N LYS A 219 6.35 -21.80 22.93
CA LYS A 219 7.83 -21.80 22.99
C LYS A 219 8.34 -21.78 24.42
#